data_AF-A0A502FYU5-F1
#
_entry.id   AF-A0A502FYU5-F1
#
_cell.length_a   1.000
_cell.length_b   1.000
_cell.length_c   1.000
_cell.angle_alpha   90.00
_cell.angle_beta   90.00
_cell.angle_gamma   90.00
#
_symmetry.space_group_name_H-M   'P 1'
#
loop_
_entity.id
_entity.type
_entity.pdbx_description
1 polymer ?
#
loop_
_entity_poly.entity_id
_entity_poly.type
_entity_poly.pdbx_seq_one_letter_code
_entity_poly.pdbx_strand_id
1 'polypeptide(L)'
;METETDLETTLLGPVLADRSCGDCTACCTVLTVNTPEFSKPAGTPCIHLSEQGCGIHAVRPRICRTWFCAWRRVAAMPEGARPDRSGLLVSLNFVQHPQNCLEGMSITVRALPGSDAIANGMAAAVLDSVCDQLVPVWFSDGAEKMLMHPDSDVARHVLSGTPAPADLQDEVAAWRTRYGVFAA
;
A
#
# COMPACT_ATOMS: atom_id res chain seq x y z
N MET A 1 14.84 -8.44 -5.02
CA MET A 1 14.89 -7.59 -3.81
C MET A 1 15.60 -6.27 -4.05
N GLU A 2 16.79 -6.22 -4.67
CA GLU A 2 17.31 -4.93 -5.20
C GLU A 2 16.35 -4.36 -6.26
N THR A 3 15.96 -5.21 -7.21
CA THR A 3 14.89 -4.91 -8.19
C THR A 3 13.55 -4.49 -7.57
N GLU A 4 13.21 -4.99 -6.39
CA GLU A 4 11.95 -4.63 -5.70
C GLU A 4 12.06 -3.27 -5.03
N THR A 5 13.23 -2.97 -4.45
CA THR A 5 13.54 -1.65 -3.89
C THR A 5 13.56 -0.57 -4.97
N ASP A 6 14.04 -0.90 -6.17
CA ASP A 6 14.04 -0.01 -7.34
C ASP A 6 12.61 0.26 -7.83
N LEU A 7 11.76 -0.76 -7.85
CA LEU A 7 10.34 -0.63 -8.21
C LEU A 7 9.57 0.20 -7.19
N GLU A 8 9.72 -0.08 -5.89
CA GLU A 8 9.09 0.72 -4.84
C GLU A 8 9.52 2.19 -4.91
N THR A 9 10.78 2.46 -5.23
CA THR A 9 11.31 3.82 -5.37
C THR A 9 10.74 4.51 -6.60
N THR A 10 10.57 3.77 -7.70
CA THR A 10 9.93 4.27 -8.92
C THR A 10 8.46 4.63 -8.69
N LEU A 11 7.76 3.88 -7.83
CA LEU A 11 6.32 4.03 -7.61
C LEU A 11 5.96 5.02 -6.50
N LEU A 12 6.66 4.94 -5.37
CA LEU A 12 6.32 5.73 -4.18
C LEU A 12 7.33 6.84 -3.90
N GLY A 13 8.45 6.88 -4.63
CA GLY A 13 9.59 7.74 -4.32
C GLY A 13 10.59 7.10 -3.34
N PRO A 14 11.72 7.78 -3.10
CA PRO A 14 12.76 7.32 -2.19
C PRO A 14 12.27 7.34 -0.74
N VAL A 15 12.99 6.67 0.15
CA VAL A 15 12.74 6.79 1.59
C VAL A 15 13.06 8.21 2.05
N LEU A 16 12.08 8.86 2.64
CA LEU A 16 12.18 10.22 3.17
C LEU A 16 13.02 10.22 4.45
N ALA A 17 14.07 11.05 4.46
CA ALA A 17 15.05 11.12 5.54
C ALA A 17 14.54 11.90 6.76
N ASP A 18 13.63 12.85 6.54
CA ASP A 18 12.98 13.70 7.55
C ASP A 18 11.83 13.00 8.29
N ARG A 19 11.30 11.91 7.73
CA ARG A 19 10.31 11.06 8.39
C ARG A 19 11.00 9.94 9.14
N SER A 20 10.58 9.65 10.36
CA SER A 20 11.07 8.51 11.13
C SER A 20 9.91 7.67 11.67
N CYS A 21 10.12 6.36 11.85
CA CYS A 21 9.06 5.51 12.40
C CYS A 21 8.74 5.89 13.84
N GLY A 22 9.68 6.44 14.63
CA GLY A 22 9.51 6.71 16.06
C GLY A 22 8.88 5.51 16.79
N ASP A 23 7.88 5.78 17.62
CA ASP A 23 7.11 4.78 18.37
C ASP A 23 6.05 4.01 17.56
N CYS A 24 5.92 4.28 16.25
CA CYS A 24 4.88 3.64 15.43
C CYS A 24 5.23 2.18 15.17
N THR A 25 4.31 1.29 15.52
CA THR A 25 4.48 -0.16 15.43
C THR A 25 3.43 -0.84 14.56
N ALA A 26 2.63 -0.07 13.81
CA ALA A 26 1.48 -0.56 13.06
C ALA A 26 1.85 -1.73 12.11
N CYS A 27 2.93 -1.62 11.36
CA CYS A 27 3.35 -2.69 10.45
C CYS A 27 3.78 -3.98 11.18
N CYS A 28 4.30 -3.89 12.40
CA CYS A 28 4.70 -5.04 13.21
C CYS A 28 3.50 -5.88 13.67
N THR A 29 2.31 -5.31 13.71
CA THR A 29 1.07 -6.02 14.05
C THR A 29 0.29 -6.38 12.81
N VAL A 30 0.04 -5.40 11.93
CA VAL A 30 -0.93 -5.50 10.84
C VAL A 30 -0.46 -6.43 9.71
N LEU A 31 0.80 -6.32 9.29
CA LEU A 31 1.27 -7.02 8.09
C LEU A 31 1.64 -8.47 8.38
N THR A 32 1.44 -9.32 7.38
CA THR A 32 2.08 -10.63 7.35
C THR A 32 3.57 -10.46 7.05
N VAL A 33 4.40 -11.30 7.65
CA VAL A 33 5.80 -11.47 7.24
C VAL A 33 5.96 -12.94 6.92
N ASN A 34 6.49 -13.26 5.75
CA ASN A 34 6.71 -14.64 5.33
C ASN A 34 8.02 -14.74 4.56
N THR A 35 9.13 -14.69 5.29
CA THR A 35 10.47 -14.91 4.73
C THR A 35 11.13 -16.11 5.39
N PRO A 36 12.15 -16.71 4.76
CA PRO A 36 12.90 -17.80 5.38
C PRO A 36 13.53 -17.44 6.74
N GLU A 37 13.87 -16.16 6.95
CA GLU A 37 14.50 -15.66 8.17
C GLU A 37 13.48 -15.41 9.31
N PHE A 38 12.25 -15.02 8.96
CA PHE A 38 11.24 -14.64 9.94
C PHE A 38 9.84 -14.73 9.33
N SER A 39 8.90 -15.30 10.08
CA SER A 39 7.49 -15.33 9.69
C SER A 39 6.58 -14.94 10.84
N LYS A 40 5.47 -14.31 10.47
CA LYS A 40 4.45 -13.82 11.40
C LYS A 40 3.13 -13.65 10.64
N PRO A 41 2.00 -14.15 11.16
CA PRO A 41 0.70 -13.90 10.55
C PRO A 41 0.31 -12.41 10.61
N ALA A 42 -0.55 -11.99 9.69
CA ALA A 42 -1.18 -10.68 9.72
C ALA A 42 -2.06 -10.52 10.97
N GLY A 43 -2.15 -9.31 11.51
CA GLY A 43 -2.95 -8.99 12.69
C GLY A 43 -2.37 -9.48 14.03
N THR A 44 -1.36 -10.37 14.03
CA THR A 44 -0.68 -10.81 15.25
C THR A 44 0.50 -9.88 15.58
N PRO A 45 0.63 -9.38 16.82
CA PRO A 45 1.81 -8.65 17.25
C PRO A 45 3.10 -9.44 17.01
N CYS A 46 4.13 -8.76 16.52
CA CYS A 46 5.46 -9.37 16.38
C CYS A 46 5.98 -9.86 17.74
N ILE A 47 6.59 -11.04 17.77
CA ILE A 47 7.19 -11.61 19.00
C ILE A 47 8.30 -10.73 19.60
N HIS A 48 8.87 -9.82 18.79
CA HIS A 48 9.90 -8.88 19.21
C HIS A 48 9.34 -7.48 19.51
N LEU A 49 8.03 -7.30 19.47
CA LEU A 49 7.39 -6.04 19.85
C LEU A 49 7.44 -5.86 21.37
N SER A 50 7.93 -4.71 21.81
CA SER A 50 7.99 -4.26 23.20
C SER A 50 7.27 -2.92 23.36
N GLU A 51 7.17 -2.43 24.59
CA GLU A 51 6.56 -1.12 24.89
C GLU A 51 7.25 0.06 24.17
N GLN A 52 8.51 -0.10 23.79
CA GLN A 52 9.33 0.94 23.13
C GLN A 52 9.56 0.62 21.64
N GLY A 53 8.71 -0.20 21.03
CA GLY A 53 8.85 -0.61 19.63
C GLY A 53 9.56 -1.96 19.47
N CYS A 54 10.56 -2.07 18.60
CA CYS A 54 11.19 -3.36 18.32
C CYS A 54 12.32 -3.65 19.33
N GLY A 55 12.14 -4.69 20.17
CA GLY A 55 13.15 -5.13 21.15
C GLY A 55 14.47 -5.64 20.54
N ILE A 56 14.48 -5.93 19.23
CA ILE A 56 15.69 -6.33 18.49
C ILE A 56 16.06 -5.33 17.39
N HIS A 57 15.68 -4.05 17.53
CA HIS A 57 15.75 -3.05 16.45
C HIS A 57 17.09 -3.04 15.67
N ALA A 58 18.23 -3.14 16.37
CA ALA A 58 19.57 -3.16 15.79
C ALA A 58 19.85 -4.40 14.93
N VAL A 59 19.26 -5.54 15.27
CA VAL A 59 19.50 -6.83 14.63
C VAL A 59 18.27 -7.38 13.87
N ARG A 60 17.30 -6.51 13.55
CA ARG A 60 16.06 -6.87 12.83
C ARG A 60 16.32 -7.74 11.59
N PRO A 61 15.43 -8.70 11.27
CA PRO A 61 15.47 -9.44 10.01
C PRO A 61 15.51 -8.49 8.80
N ARG A 62 16.09 -8.95 7.68
CA ARG A 62 16.31 -8.09 6.51
C ARG A 62 15.04 -7.39 6.04
N ILE A 63 13.94 -8.15 5.94
CA ILE A 63 12.62 -7.65 5.52
C ILE A 63 12.14 -6.46 6.37
N CYS A 64 12.37 -6.49 7.69
CA CYS A 64 11.99 -5.41 8.60
C CYS A 64 12.87 -4.16 8.49
N ARG A 65 14.06 -4.26 7.87
CA ARG A 65 14.98 -3.12 7.65
C ARG A 65 14.77 -2.46 6.29
N THR A 66 14.32 -3.23 5.31
CA THR A 66 14.21 -2.76 3.91
C THR A 66 12.79 -2.38 3.52
N TRP A 67 11.78 -2.79 4.29
CA TRP A 67 10.39 -2.43 4.03
C TRP A 67 10.02 -1.08 4.65
N PHE A 68 9.32 -0.24 3.88
CA PHE A 68 8.83 1.08 4.31
C PHE A 68 7.40 1.29 3.85
N CYS A 69 6.51 1.75 4.75
CA CYS A 69 5.15 2.15 4.36
C CYS A 69 5.17 3.38 3.45
N ALA A 70 4.08 3.65 2.73
CA ALA A 70 4.03 4.79 1.82
C ALA A 70 4.22 6.13 2.54
N TRP A 71 3.83 6.27 3.81
CA TRP A 71 4.12 7.48 4.59
C TRP A 71 5.63 7.76 4.71
N ARG A 72 6.48 6.73 4.69
CA ARG A 72 7.94 6.87 4.69
C ARG A 72 8.54 7.21 3.31
N ARG A 73 7.74 7.26 2.25
CA ARG A 73 8.20 7.41 0.85
C ARG A 73 7.50 8.56 0.10
N VAL A 74 6.17 8.67 0.20
CA VAL A 74 5.34 9.62 -0.55
C VAL A 74 5.37 10.99 0.14
N ALA A 75 6.09 11.95 -0.47
CA ALA A 75 6.28 13.29 0.08
C ALA A 75 4.97 14.09 0.17
N ALA A 76 4.07 13.92 -0.81
CA ALA A 76 2.77 14.59 -0.85
C ALA A 76 1.81 14.11 0.25
N MET A 77 2.05 12.94 0.84
CA MET A 77 1.20 12.39 1.90
C MET A 77 1.32 13.24 3.17
N PRO A 78 0.22 13.59 3.86
CA PRO A 78 0.26 14.44 5.05
C PRO A 78 1.14 13.89 6.17
N GLU A 79 1.75 14.79 6.97
CA GLU A 79 2.55 14.38 8.13
C GLU A 79 1.72 13.57 9.14
N GLY A 80 0.46 14.00 9.37
CA GLY A 80 -0.51 13.32 10.23
C GLY A 80 -0.91 11.92 9.74
N ALA A 81 -0.59 11.53 8.51
CA ALA A 81 -0.91 10.22 7.96
C ALA A 81 -0.03 9.08 8.52
N ARG A 82 0.93 9.37 9.42
CA ARG A 82 1.72 8.34 10.11
C ARG A 82 0.78 7.33 10.78
N PRO A 83 0.96 6.00 10.61
CA PRO A 83 -0.11 5.04 10.90
C PRO A 83 -0.67 5.02 12.31
N ASP A 84 0.16 5.28 13.32
CA ASP A 84 -0.26 5.35 14.72
C ASP A 84 -1.00 6.65 15.08
N ARG A 85 -0.90 7.69 14.23
CA ARG A 85 -1.61 8.96 14.36
C ARG A 85 -2.90 8.98 13.55
N SER A 86 -2.86 8.43 12.34
CA SER A 86 -3.98 8.45 11.40
C SER A 86 -4.94 7.29 11.55
N GLY A 87 -4.50 6.17 12.12
CA GLY A 87 -5.24 4.92 12.01
C GLY A 87 -5.29 4.37 10.58
N LEU A 88 -4.35 4.75 9.71
CA LEU A 88 -4.23 4.25 8.34
C LEU A 88 -2.83 3.68 8.07
N LEU A 89 -2.74 2.45 7.57
CA LEU A 89 -1.51 1.88 7.05
C LEU A 89 -1.57 1.83 5.53
N VAL A 90 -0.65 2.54 4.86
CA VAL A 90 -0.53 2.53 3.40
C VAL A 90 0.66 1.70 2.96
N SER A 91 0.43 0.66 2.16
CA SER A 91 1.48 -0.24 1.65
C SER A 91 1.40 -0.39 0.14
N LEU A 92 2.55 -0.60 -0.50
CA LEU A 92 2.62 -1.15 -1.86
C LEU A 92 2.69 -2.66 -1.75
N ASN A 93 1.89 -3.37 -2.55
CA ASN A 93 1.74 -4.82 -2.50
C ASN A 93 1.95 -5.41 -3.89
N PHE A 94 2.65 -6.54 -3.91
CA PHE A 94 2.86 -7.36 -5.09
C PHE A 94 2.22 -8.73 -4.83
N VAL A 95 1.24 -9.11 -5.65
CA VAL A 95 0.50 -10.36 -5.52
C VAL A 95 0.82 -11.22 -6.73
N GLN A 96 1.44 -12.38 -6.51
CA GLN A 96 1.84 -13.29 -7.59
C GLN A 96 0.65 -13.91 -8.33
N HIS A 97 -0.43 -14.23 -7.61
CA HIS A 97 -1.65 -14.84 -8.14
C HIS A 97 -2.85 -13.95 -7.80
N PRO A 98 -2.98 -12.80 -8.46
CA PRO A 98 -4.03 -11.84 -8.14
C PRO A 98 -5.40 -12.33 -8.68
N GLN A 99 -6.50 -11.91 -8.06
CA GLN A 99 -7.85 -12.25 -8.54
C GLN A 99 -8.21 -11.55 -9.84
N ASN A 100 -7.54 -10.42 -10.12
CA ASN A 100 -7.63 -9.67 -11.36
C ASN A 100 -6.35 -8.83 -11.54
N CYS A 101 -6.14 -8.29 -12.74
CA CYS A 101 -4.89 -7.61 -13.06
C CYS A 101 -4.57 -6.38 -12.18
N LEU A 102 -5.59 -5.68 -11.64
CA LEU A 102 -5.44 -4.50 -10.79
C LEU A 102 -5.03 -4.84 -9.34
N GLU A 103 -4.88 -6.12 -9.00
CA GLU A 103 -4.38 -6.56 -7.69
C GLU A 103 -2.92 -7.02 -7.74
N GLY A 104 -2.36 -7.27 -8.92
CA GLY A 104 -1.00 -7.81 -9.07
C GLY A 104 0.09 -6.88 -8.53
N MET A 105 -0.07 -5.58 -8.72
CA MET A 105 0.78 -4.54 -8.14
C MET A 105 -0.08 -3.34 -7.77
N SER A 106 -0.28 -3.10 -6.49
CA SER A 106 -1.24 -2.10 -6.02
C SER A 106 -0.86 -1.45 -4.69
N ILE A 107 -1.31 -0.22 -4.49
CA ILE A 107 -1.29 0.46 -3.20
C ILE A 107 -2.53 0.02 -2.42
N THR A 108 -2.37 -0.27 -1.13
CA THR A 108 -3.49 -0.52 -0.22
C THR A 108 -3.46 0.50 0.90
N VAL A 109 -4.54 1.27 1.04
CA VAL A 109 -4.85 2.12 2.19
C VAL A 109 -5.71 1.30 3.14
N ARG A 110 -5.14 0.82 4.23
CA ARG A 110 -5.83 -0.01 5.22
C ARG A 110 -6.17 0.79 6.46
N ALA A 111 -7.44 0.87 6.84
CA ALA A 111 -7.84 1.34 8.14
C ALA A 111 -7.44 0.36 9.24
N LEU A 112 -6.91 0.90 10.33
CA LEU A 112 -6.56 0.15 11.53
C LEU A 112 -7.80 -0.01 12.43
N PRO A 113 -7.84 -1.06 13.29
CA PRO A 113 -8.94 -1.23 14.23
C PRO A 113 -9.17 0.03 15.08
N GLY A 114 -10.41 0.50 15.13
CA GLY A 114 -10.79 1.72 15.88
C GLY A 114 -10.45 3.04 15.20
N SER A 115 -9.97 3.02 13.95
CA SER A 115 -9.69 4.24 13.17
C SER A 115 -10.96 5.06 12.89
N ASP A 116 -10.85 6.38 13.05
CA ASP A 116 -11.85 7.38 12.67
C ASP A 116 -11.45 8.14 11.39
N ALA A 117 -10.43 7.66 10.67
CA ALA A 117 -9.80 8.35 9.54
C ALA A 117 -10.75 8.72 8.39
N ILE A 118 -11.82 7.93 8.20
CA ILE A 118 -12.86 8.23 7.21
C ILE A 118 -13.66 9.44 7.68
N ALA A 119 -14.11 9.42 8.94
CA ALA A 119 -14.97 10.47 9.50
C ALA A 119 -14.23 11.80 9.67
N ASN A 120 -12.94 11.77 10.00
CA ASN A 120 -12.12 12.97 10.19
C ASN A 120 -11.45 13.49 8.91
N GLY A 121 -11.68 12.85 7.76
CA GLY A 121 -11.16 13.27 6.44
C GLY A 121 -9.72 12.87 6.14
N MET A 122 -9.00 12.21 7.07
CA MET A 122 -7.64 11.73 6.83
C MET A 122 -7.56 10.71 5.70
N ALA A 123 -8.58 9.85 5.54
CA ALA A 123 -8.64 8.88 4.45
C ALA A 123 -8.68 9.57 3.08
N ALA A 124 -9.48 10.63 2.92
CA ALA A 124 -9.53 11.41 1.69
C ALA A 124 -8.17 12.06 1.40
N ALA A 125 -7.56 12.72 2.39
CA ALA A 125 -6.26 13.35 2.22
C ALA A 125 -5.13 12.36 1.87
N VAL A 126 -5.21 11.13 2.37
CA VAL A 126 -4.28 10.05 1.98
C VAL A 126 -4.55 9.59 0.56
N LEU A 127 -5.81 9.37 0.17
CA LEU A 127 -6.19 8.96 -1.18
C LEU A 127 -5.76 10.00 -2.22
N ASP A 128 -5.96 11.29 -1.96
CA ASP A 128 -5.50 12.39 -2.82
C ASP A 128 -3.99 12.35 -3.09
N SER A 129 -3.21 11.77 -2.17
CA SER A 129 -1.75 11.66 -2.31
C SER A 129 -1.26 10.43 -3.07
N VAL A 130 -2.15 9.48 -3.41
CA VAL A 130 -1.77 8.20 -4.06
C VAL A 130 -2.64 7.83 -5.27
N CYS A 131 -3.78 8.48 -5.48
CA CYS A 131 -4.71 8.23 -6.59
C CYS A 131 -4.42 9.10 -7.83
N ASP A 132 -3.16 9.42 -8.10
CA ASP A 132 -2.72 10.29 -9.20
C ASP A 132 -1.79 9.59 -10.21
N GLN A 133 -1.37 8.36 -9.92
CA GLN A 133 -0.48 7.56 -10.75
C GLN A 133 -1.20 6.36 -11.34
N LEU A 134 -0.62 5.79 -12.41
CA LEU A 134 -1.07 4.54 -13.01
C LEU A 134 -0.76 3.31 -12.11
N VAL A 135 -1.23 3.33 -10.87
CA VAL A 135 -1.08 2.30 -9.84
C VAL A 135 -2.42 2.13 -9.13
N PRO A 136 -3.03 0.94 -9.12
CA PRO A 136 -4.31 0.72 -8.48
C PRO A 136 -4.21 1.04 -6.99
N VAL A 137 -5.20 1.74 -6.48
CA VAL A 137 -5.30 2.05 -5.05
C VAL A 137 -6.54 1.35 -4.52
N TRP A 138 -6.34 0.48 -3.53
CA TRP A 138 -7.41 -0.19 -2.81
C TRP A 138 -7.55 0.41 -1.42
N PHE A 139 -8.77 0.75 -1.01
CA PHE A 139 -9.07 1.03 0.38
C PHE A 139 -9.60 -0.24 1.06
N SER A 140 -9.21 -0.51 2.31
CA SER A 140 -9.77 -1.62 3.10
C SER A 140 -10.01 -1.19 4.54
N ASP A 141 -11.19 -1.50 5.07
CA ASP A 141 -11.53 -1.27 6.48
C ASP A 141 -11.10 -2.42 7.42
N GLY A 142 -10.46 -3.46 6.86
CA GLY A 142 -10.12 -4.69 7.56
C GLY A 142 -11.02 -5.87 7.23
N ALA A 143 -12.25 -5.64 6.80
CA ALA A 143 -13.23 -6.66 6.42
C ALA A 143 -13.42 -6.70 4.89
N GLU A 144 -13.62 -5.54 4.28
CA GLU A 144 -13.85 -5.39 2.85
C GLU A 144 -12.72 -4.59 2.20
N LYS A 145 -12.65 -4.68 0.86
CA LYS A 145 -11.77 -3.85 0.05
C LYS A 145 -12.54 -3.21 -1.10
N MET A 146 -12.23 -1.96 -1.41
CA MET A 146 -12.83 -1.17 -2.47
C MET A 146 -11.72 -0.59 -3.35
N LEU A 147 -11.90 -0.65 -4.66
CA LEU A 147 -10.99 0.01 -5.61
C LEU A 147 -11.30 1.51 -5.61
N MET A 148 -10.30 2.32 -5.27
CA MET A 148 -10.36 3.78 -5.26
C MET A 148 -9.71 4.41 -6.49
N HIS A 149 -8.78 3.71 -7.11
CA HIS A 149 -8.13 4.16 -8.34
C HIS A 149 -7.74 2.93 -9.20
N PRO A 150 -7.99 2.92 -10.52
CA PRO A 150 -8.69 3.96 -11.27
C PRO A 150 -10.18 4.06 -10.92
N ASP A 151 -10.85 5.09 -11.46
CA ASP A 151 -12.30 5.23 -11.34
C ASP A 151 -13.04 3.98 -11.82
N SER A 152 -14.21 3.73 -11.24
CA SER A 152 -14.96 2.48 -11.47
C SER A 152 -15.31 2.23 -12.94
N ASP A 153 -15.49 3.29 -13.73
CA ASP A 153 -15.81 3.16 -15.16
C ASP A 153 -14.60 2.70 -15.96
N VAL A 154 -13.43 3.30 -15.71
CA VAL A 154 -12.16 2.87 -16.29
C VAL A 154 -11.84 1.44 -15.86
N ALA A 155 -11.93 1.14 -14.56
CA ALA A 155 -11.69 -0.19 -14.03
C ALA A 155 -12.58 -1.26 -14.69
N ARG A 156 -13.87 -0.97 -14.89
CA ARG A 156 -14.80 -1.90 -15.57
C ARG A 156 -14.33 -2.26 -16.96
N HIS A 157 -13.89 -1.27 -17.75
CA HIS A 157 -13.37 -1.53 -19.10
C HIS A 157 -12.04 -2.28 -19.06
N VAL A 158 -11.11 -1.88 -18.18
CA VAL A 158 -9.83 -2.58 -18.01
C VAL A 158 -10.05 -4.07 -17.70
N LEU A 159 -10.92 -4.37 -16.74
CA LEU A 159 -11.18 -5.74 -16.26
C LEU A 159 -11.98 -6.58 -17.25
N SER A 160 -12.98 -6.01 -17.93
CA SER A 160 -13.85 -6.77 -18.85
C SER A 160 -13.27 -6.99 -20.25
N GLY A 161 -12.22 -6.24 -20.62
CA GLY A 161 -11.70 -6.26 -22.00
C GLY A 161 -12.60 -5.56 -23.03
N THR A 162 -13.75 -5.02 -22.62
CA THR A 162 -14.69 -4.34 -23.53
C THR A 162 -14.11 -3.04 -24.09
N PRO A 163 -14.47 -2.62 -25.31
CA PRO A 163 -14.09 -1.30 -25.82
C PRO A 163 -14.54 -0.20 -24.86
N ALA A 164 -13.64 0.73 -24.55
CA ALA A 164 -13.95 1.92 -23.77
C ALA A 164 -14.61 2.99 -24.67
N PRO A 165 -15.46 3.86 -24.11
CA PRO A 165 -15.94 5.03 -24.83
C PRO A 165 -14.79 5.99 -25.16
N ALA A 166 -14.99 6.88 -26.12
CA ALA A 166 -13.92 7.71 -26.70
C ALA A 166 -13.21 8.60 -25.67
N ASP A 167 -13.93 9.08 -24.66
CA ASP A 167 -13.42 9.90 -23.56
C ASP A 167 -12.55 9.13 -22.56
N LEU A 168 -12.69 7.80 -22.47
CA LEU A 168 -11.91 6.93 -21.58
C LEU A 168 -10.88 6.06 -22.32
N GLN A 169 -10.85 6.13 -23.66
CA GLN A 169 -10.11 5.20 -24.50
C GLN A 169 -8.60 5.19 -24.19
N ASP A 170 -8.00 6.38 -24.09
CA ASP A 170 -6.56 6.53 -23.85
C ASP A 170 -6.17 6.07 -22.44
N GLU A 171 -7.00 6.39 -21.44
CA GLU A 171 -6.75 5.99 -20.05
C GLU A 171 -6.85 4.46 -19.90
N VAL A 172 -7.93 3.85 -20.41
CA VAL A 172 -8.12 2.40 -20.37
C VAL A 172 -6.99 1.67 -21.12
N ALA A 173 -6.53 2.22 -22.25
CA ALA A 173 -5.39 1.66 -22.98
C ALA A 173 -4.11 1.70 -22.14
N ALA A 174 -3.81 2.81 -21.47
CA ALA A 174 -2.65 2.94 -20.59
C ALA A 174 -2.67 1.90 -19.47
N TRP A 175 -3.80 1.74 -18.78
CA TRP A 175 -3.99 0.71 -17.75
C TRP A 175 -3.75 -0.70 -18.27
N ARG A 176 -4.34 -1.05 -19.42
CA ARG A 176 -4.17 -2.38 -20.04
C ARG A 176 -2.74 -2.64 -20.46
N THR A 177 -2.06 -1.66 -21.02
CA THR A 177 -0.64 -1.79 -21.39
C THR A 177 0.22 -2.06 -20.16
N ARG A 178 -0.01 -1.35 -19.06
CA ARG A 178 0.79 -1.51 -17.84
C ARG A 178 0.48 -2.80 -17.08
N TYR A 179 -0.79 -3.16 -16.98
CA TYR A 179 -1.26 -4.29 -16.15
C TYR A 179 -1.54 -5.56 -16.94
N GLY A 180 -1.35 -5.56 -18.26
CA GLY A 180 -1.54 -6.73 -19.11
C GLY A 180 -0.69 -7.94 -18.73
N VAL A 181 0.45 -7.73 -18.07
CA VAL A 181 1.30 -8.81 -17.53
C VAL A 181 0.60 -9.66 -16.46
N PHE A 182 -0.45 -9.11 -15.82
CA PHE A 182 -1.24 -9.79 -14.79
C PHE A 182 -2.60 -10.30 -15.30
N ALA A 183 -2.90 -10.14 -16.59
CA ALA A 183 -4.21 -10.46 -17.17
C ALA A 183 -4.34 -11.93 -17.66
N ALA A 184 -3.60 -12.86 -17.03
CA ALA A 184 -3.58 -14.28 -17.38
C ALA A 184 -4.76 -15.06 -16.81
#